data_AF-D0L2Q7-F1
#
_entry.id   AF-D0L2Q7-F1
#
_cell.length_a   1.000
_cell.length_b   1.000
_cell.length_c   1.000
_cell.angle_alpha   90.00
_cell.angle_beta   90.00
_cell.angle_gamma   90.00
#
_symmetry.space_group_name_H-M   'P 1'
#
loop_
_entity.id
_entity.type
_entity.pdbx_description
1 polymer ?
#
loop_
_entity_poly.entity_id
_entity_poly.type
_entity_poly.pdbx_seq_one_letter_code
_entity_poly.pdbx_strand_id
1 'polypeptide(L)'
;MAAPRKYSIELKERATRMAVEARKDPATRPGAFKRIGDQLGVHPEALRTWVKQAEIDGGQRPGTTSSDSERIAQLERENRELRRANTILKQASAFFAAEIDRPQR
;
A
#
# COMPACT_ATOMS: atom_id res chain seq x y z
N MET A 1 14.17 -7.48 2.37
CA MET A 1 14.11 -7.18 0.93
C MET A 1 12.69 -7.44 0.45
N ALA A 2 12.12 -6.56 -0.40
CA ALA A 2 10.81 -6.81 -0.98
C ALA A 2 10.88 -8.06 -1.87
N ALA A 3 9.92 -8.98 -1.74
CA ALA A 3 9.88 -10.18 -2.56
C ALA A 3 9.85 -9.81 -4.06
N PRO A 4 10.54 -10.57 -4.93
CA PRO A 4 10.52 -10.31 -6.36
C PRO A 4 9.08 -10.38 -6.88
N ARG A 5 8.66 -9.33 -7.59
CA ARG A 5 7.31 -9.25 -8.14
C ARG A 5 7.21 -10.21 -9.33
N LYS A 6 6.22 -11.13 -9.30
CA LYS A 6 5.96 -12.10 -10.37
C LYS A 6 5.58 -11.43 -11.71
N TYR A 7 5.03 -10.23 -11.66
CA TYR A 7 4.62 -9.45 -12.83
C TYR A 7 5.27 -8.08 -12.79
N SER A 8 5.72 -7.57 -13.94
CA SER A 8 6.23 -6.20 -14.06
C SER A 8 5.12 -5.18 -13.83
N ILE A 9 5.50 -3.96 -13.41
CA ILE A 9 4.56 -2.86 -13.20
C ILE A 9 3.86 -2.51 -14.53
N GLU A 10 4.63 -2.42 -15.61
CA GLU A 10 4.09 -2.14 -16.95
C GLU A 10 3.07 -3.18 -17.41
N LEU A 11 3.34 -4.48 -17.17
CA LEU A 11 2.40 -5.54 -17.51
C LEU A 11 1.12 -5.43 -16.68
N LYS A 12 1.25 -5.16 -15.38
CA LYS A 12 0.11 -4.93 -14.48
C LYS A 12 -0.73 -3.76 -14.95
N GLU A 13 -0.13 -2.61 -15.25
CA GLU A 13 -0.84 -1.41 -15.70
C GLU A 13 -1.55 -1.63 -17.03
N ARG A 14 -0.83 -2.21 -18.01
CA ARG A 14 -1.40 -2.54 -19.32
C ARG A 14 -2.58 -3.50 -19.20
N ALA A 15 -2.41 -4.59 -18.45
CA ALA A 15 -3.46 -5.59 -18.24
C ALA A 15 -4.69 -4.97 -17.55
N THR A 16 -4.46 -4.18 -16.50
CA THR A 16 -5.52 -3.50 -15.76
C THR A 16 -6.30 -2.54 -16.64
N ARG A 17 -5.61 -1.72 -17.45
CA ARG A 17 -6.25 -0.80 -18.40
C ARG A 17 -7.10 -1.56 -19.42
N MET A 18 -6.55 -2.60 -20.03
CA MET A 18 -7.27 -3.42 -21.01
C MET A 18 -8.51 -4.07 -20.41
N ALA A 19 -8.44 -4.52 -19.15
CA ALA A 19 -9.55 -5.15 -18.45
C ALA A 19 -10.62 -4.15 -17.97
N VAL A 20 -10.24 -2.92 -17.65
CA VAL A 20 -11.19 -1.84 -17.37
C VAL A 20 -11.96 -1.47 -18.65
N GLU A 21 -11.26 -1.25 -19.76
CA GLU A 21 -11.90 -0.90 -21.04
C GLU A 21 -12.84 -2.00 -21.53
N ALA A 22 -12.41 -3.27 -21.51
CA ALA A 22 -13.24 -4.40 -21.92
C ALA A 22 -14.46 -4.65 -21.00
N ARG A 23 -14.53 -4.00 -19.83
CA ARG A 23 -15.67 -4.10 -18.91
C ARG A 23 -16.67 -2.95 -19.06
N LYS A 24 -16.33 -1.89 -19.80
CA LYS A 24 -17.26 -0.78 -20.09
C LYS A 24 -18.37 -1.23 -21.03
N ASP A 25 -18.06 -2.11 -21.97
CA ASP A 25 -19.04 -2.69 -22.89
C ASP A 25 -19.71 -3.94 -22.27
N PRO A 26 -21.06 -3.94 -22.12
CA PRO A 26 -21.79 -5.08 -21.58
C PRO A 26 -21.59 -6.39 -22.35
N ALA A 27 -21.33 -6.35 -23.67
CA ALA A 27 -21.15 -7.53 -24.49
C ALA A 27 -19.79 -8.21 -24.24
N THR A 28 -18.74 -7.43 -24.00
CA THR A 28 -17.37 -7.94 -23.78
C THR A 28 -17.03 -8.19 -22.31
N ARG A 29 -17.83 -7.64 -21.39
CA ARG A 29 -17.69 -7.75 -19.92
C ARG A 29 -17.68 -9.19 -19.40
N PRO A 30 -18.57 -10.12 -19.83
CA PRO A 30 -18.46 -11.53 -19.46
C PRO A 30 -17.14 -12.14 -19.97
N GLY A 31 -16.39 -12.77 -19.07
CA GLY A 31 -15.14 -13.44 -19.42
C GLY A 31 -13.96 -12.51 -19.76
N ALA A 32 -14.11 -11.18 -19.64
CA ALA A 32 -13.04 -10.21 -19.93
C ALA A 32 -11.73 -10.55 -19.20
N PHE A 33 -11.80 -10.85 -17.90
CA PHE A 33 -10.62 -11.20 -17.11
C PHE A 33 -9.93 -12.48 -17.57
N LYS A 34 -10.71 -13.50 -17.98
CA LYS A 34 -10.17 -14.76 -18.48
C LYS A 34 -9.45 -14.53 -19.81
N ARG A 35 -10.14 -13.90 -20.76
CA ARG A 35 -9.63 -13.60 -22.10
C ARG A 35 -8.33 -12.79 -22.06
N ILE A 36 -8.30 -11.72 -21.26
CA ILE A 36 -7.12 -10.85 -21.14
C ILE A 36 -6.01 -11.53 -20.35
N GLY A 37 -6.35 -12.31 -19.32
CA GLY A 37 -5.40 -13.13 -18.59
C GLY A 37 -4.68 -14.12 -19.51
N ASP A 38 -5.44 -14.84 -20.34
CA ASP A 38 -4.90 -15.79 -21.32
C ASP A 38 -4.02 -15.08 -22.38
N GLN A 39 -4.42 -13.89 -22.85
CA GLN A 39 -3.64 -13.10 -23.82
C GLN A 39 -2.31 -12.58 -23.28
N LEU A 40 -2.24 -12.27 -21.99
CA LEU A 40 -1.07 -11.61 -21.36
C LEU A 40 -0.26 -12.55 -20.45
N GLY A 41 -0.67 -13.82 -20.32
CA GLY A 41 -0.04 -14.78 -19.40
C GLY A 41 -0.23 -14.41 -17.92
N VAL A 42 -1.30 -13.69 -17.59
CA VAL A 42 -1.61 -13.23 -16.23
C VAL A 42 -2.76 -14.06 -15.67
N HIS A 43 -2.66 -14.47 -14.41
CA HIS A 43 -3.75 -15.19 -13.77
C HIS A 43 -5.02 -14.31 -13.67
N PRO A 44 -6.20 -14.78 -14.11
CA PRO A 44 -7.42 -13.95 -14.13
C PRO A 44 -7.79 -13.33 -12.78
N GLU A 45 -7.50 -14.02 -11.68
CA GLU A 45 -7.76 -13.51 -10.33
C GLU A 45 -6.82 -12.37 -9.91
N ALA A 46 -5.57 -12.39 -10.38
CA ALA A 46 -4.66 -11.26 -10.18
C ALA A 46 -5.21 -10.02 -10.89
N LEU A 47 -5.73 -10.20 -12.11
CA LEU A 47 -6.33 -9.14 -12.89
C LEU A 47 -7.60 -8.57 -12.24
N ARG A 48 -8.48 -9.42 -11.66
CA ARG A 48 -9.62 -8.97 -10.86
C ARG A 48 -9.19 -8.07 -9.70
N THR A 49 -8.13 -8.47 -9.00
CA THR A 49 -7.62 -7.73 -7.85
C THR A 49 -7.09 -6.36 -8.26
N TRP A 50 -6.34 -6.29 -9.36
CA TRP A 50 -5.81 -5.00 -9.86
C TRP A 50 -6.89 -4.08 -10.37
N VAL A 51 -7.89 -4.61 -11.08
CA VAL A 51 -9.03 -3.82 -11.54
C VAL A 51 -9.86 -3.31 -10.36
N LYS A 52 -10.09 -4.14 -9.33
CA LYS A 52 -10.74 -3.69 -8.09
C LYS A 52 -9.98 -2.54 -7.44
N GLN A 53 -8.65 -2.61 -7.37
CA GLN A 53 -7.84 -1.52 -6.81
C GLN A 53 -7.93 -0.27 -7.69
N ALA A 54 -7.87 -0.40 -9.02
CA ALA A 54 -8.02 0.73 -9.92
C ALA A 54 -9.41 1.40 -9.83
N GLU A 55 -10.48 0.62 -9.61
CA GLU A 55 -11.81 1.16 -9.33
C GLU A 55 -11.86 1.93 -8.01
N ILE A 56 -11.15 1.47 -6.98
CA ILE A 56 -11.03 2.18 -5.69
C ILE A 56 -10.23 3.47 -5.84
N ASP A 57 -9.06 3.39 -6.47
CA ASP A 57 -8.18 4.53 -6.71
C ASP A 57 -8.86 5.59 -7.59
N GLY A 58 -9.72 5.16 -8.52
CA GLY A 58 -10.55 6.03 -9.36
C GLY A 58 -11.87 6.48 -8.72
N GLY A 59 -12.15 6.15 -7.46
CA GLY A 59 -13.36 6.57 -6.74
C GLY A 59 -14.67 5.90 -7.20
N GLN A 60 -14.60 4.88 -8.06
CA GLN A 60 -15.78 4.13 -8.54
C GLN A 60 -16.28 3.12 -7.50
N ARG A 61 -15.43 2.77 -6.53
CA ARG A 61 -15.75 1.82 -5.46
C ARG A 61 -15.19 2.33 -4.13
N PRO A 62 -15.91 2.18 -3.00
CA PRO A 62 -15.37 2.49 -1.70
C PRO A 62 -14.20 1.56 -1.35
N GLY A 63 -13.16 2.11 -0.75
CA GLY A 63 -11.99 1.40 -0.27
C GLY A 63 -10.82 2.35 0.00
N THR A 64 -9.73 1.81 0.55
CA THR A 64 -8.49 2.57 0.75
C THR A 64 -7.75 2.67 -0.57
N THR A 65 -7.46 3.89 -1.00
CA THR A 65 -6.68 4.12 -2.22
C THR A 65 -5.23 3.68 -2.03
N SER A 66 -4.53 3.42 -3.12
CA SER A 66 -3.10 3.13 -3.11
C SER A 66 -2.31 4.29 -2.48
N SER A 67 -2.68 5.55 -2.79
CA SER A 67 -2.08 6.74 -2.20
C SER A 67 -2.33 6.87 -0.69
N ASP A 68 -3.56 6.59 -0.24
CA ASP A 68 -3.86 6.63 1.20
C ASP A 68 -3.10 5.54 1.94
N SER A 69 -2.99 4.35 1.34
CA SER A 69 -2.23 3.24 1.92
C SER A 69 -0.75 3.59 2.08
N GLU A 70 -0.15 4.25 1.09
CA GLU A 70 1.23 4.74 1.15
C GLU A 70 1.40 5.80 2.24
N ARG A 71 0.48 6.76 2.32
CA ARG A 71 0.50 7.82 3.33
C ARG A 71 0.34 7.27 4.74
N ILE A 72 -0.57 6.32 4.94
CA ILE A 72 -0.75 5.63 6.23
C ILE A 72 0.54 4.93 6.63
N ALA A 73 1.17 4.18 5.72
CA ALA A 73 2.41 3.48 6.01
C ALA A 73 3.57 4.44 6.36
N GLN A 74 3.63 5.61 5.70
CA GLN A 74 4.60 6.66 6.04
C GLN A 74 4.34 7.24 7.42
N LEU A 75 3.10 7.63 7.72
CA LEU A 75 2.72 8.19 9.01
C LEU A 75 2.96 7.21 10.16
N GLU A 76 2.70 5.92 9.95
CA GLU A 76 2.98 4.90 10.95
C GLU A 76 4.49 4.74 11.20
N ARG A 77 5.35 4.90 10.18
CA ARG A 77 6.81 4.89 10.36
C ARG A 77 7.25 6.08 11.20
N GLU A 78 6.81 7.27 10.82
CA GLU A 78 7.13 8.51 11.53
C GLU A 78 6.62 8.44 12.99
N ASN A 79 5.41 7.95 13.22
CA ASN A 79 4.87 7.81 14.57
C ASN A 79 5.70 6.85 15.43
N ARG A 80 6.19 5.74 14.85
CA ARG A 80 7.09 4.82 15.56
C ARG A 80 8.42 5.49 15.91
N GLU A 81 8.99 6.28 15.00
CA GLU A 81 10.24 7.01 15.24
C GLU A 81 10.06 8.08 16.32
N LEU A 82 9.00 8.87 16.24
CA LEU A 82 8.66 9.87 17.26
C LEU A 82 8.46 9.25 18.64
N ARG A 83 7.77 8.09 18.73
CA ARG A 83 7.60 7.37 19.99
C ARG A 83 8.95 6.88 20.56
N ARG A 84 9.87 6.42 19.71
CA ARG A 84 11.21 6.01 20.13
C ARG A 84 12.01 7.20 20.66
N ALA A 85 12.04 8.32 19.91
CA ALA A 85 12.72 9.53 20.32
C ALA A 85 12.16 10.08 21.64
N ASN A 86 10.84 10.11 21.80
CA ASN A 86 10.19 10.55 23.03
C ASN A 86 10.56 9.66 24.23
N THR A 87 10.69 8.35 24.01
CA THR A 87 11.12 7.40 25.05
C THR A 87 12.56 7.70 25.51
N ILE A 88 13.47 7.92 24.57
CA ILE A 88 14.87 8.27 24.87
C ILE A 88 14.93 9.59 25.65
N LEU A 89 14.20 10.61 25.21
CA LEU A 89 14.18 11.91 25.88
C LEU A 89 13.64 11.79 27.31
N LYS A 90 12.55 11.04 27.52
CA LYS A 90 12.01 10.78 28.85
C LYS A 90 13.01 10.08 29.76
N GLN A 91 13.74 9.09 29.25
CA GLN A 91 14.78 8.40 30.00
C GLN A 91 15.94 9.34 30.37
N ALA A 92 16.39 10.18 29.42
CA ALA A 92 17.42 11.18 29.69
C ALA A 92 16.97 12.20 30.73
N SER A 93 15.74 12.74 30.62
CA SER A 93 15.18 13.66 31.60
C SER A 93 15.09 13.04 32.99
N ALA A 94 14.66 11.77 33.10
CA ALA A 94 14.61 11.06 34.36
C ALA A 94 16.01 10.84 34.97
N PHE A 95 17.00 10.52 34.13
CA PHE A 95 18.40 10.40 34.55
C PHE A 95 18.94 11.72 35.12
N PHE A 96 18.78 12.83 34.40
CA PHE A 96 19.25 14.14 34.86
C PHE A 96 18.53 14.63 36.11
N ALA A 97 17.22 14.38 36.23
CA ALA A 97 16.47 14.72 37.45
C ALA A 97 17.01 13.94 38.67
N ALA A 98 17.31 12.66 38.51
CA ALA A 98 17.90 11.85 39.59
C ALA A 98 19.33 12.27 39.96
N GLU A 99 20.10 12.83 39.02
CA GLU A 99 21.44 13.36 39.28
C GLU A 99 21.40 14.67 40.08
N ILE A 100 20.43 15.55 39.83
CA ILE A 100 20.21 16.80 40.57
C ILE A 100 19.85 16.54 42.04
N ASP A 101 19.02 15.53 42.31
CA ASP A 101 18.60 15.17 43.67
C ASP A 101 19.67 14.42 44.49
N ARG A 102 20.83 14.12 43.90
CA ARG A 102 21.92 13.42 44.59
C ARG A 102 22.82 14.45 45.32
N PRO A 103 22.97 14.38 46.66
CA PRO A 103 23.90 15.27 47.36
C PRO A 103 25.33 15.00 46.86
N GLN A 104 25.97 16.06 46.37
CA GLN A 104 27.40 16.07 46.04
C GLN A 104 28.17 15.77 47.34
N ARG A 105 28.89 14.64 47.38
CA ARG A 105 29.80 14.29 48.47
C ARG A 105 31.17 14.91 48.23
#